data_AF-A0A395W9Q9-F1
#
_entry.id   AF-A0A395W9Q9-F1
#
_cell.length_a   1.000
_cell.length_b   1.000
_cell.length_c   1.000
_cell.angle_alpha   90.00
_cell.angle_beta   90.00
_cell.angle_gamma   90.00
#
_symmetry.space_group_name_H-M   'P 1'
#
loop_
_entity.id
_entity.type
_entity.pdbx_description
1 polymer ?
#
loop_
_entity_poly.entity_id
_entity_poly.type
_entity_poly.pdbx_seq_one_letter_code
_entity_poly.pdbx_strand_id
1 'polypeptide(L)' 'VKLDRNKTHFTTEQIIETLQNMNVVNCSDMYYQACYTGSDVLDSLEQLFDLKLSRKYYQPKTLNRFKKI' A
#
# COMPACT_ATOMS: atom_id res chain seq x y z
N VAL A 1 6.74 21.51 -20.55
CA VAL A 1 6.38 20.07 -20.68
C VAL A 1 5.74 19.65 -19.37
N LYS A 2 4.43 19.39 -19.36
CA LYS A 2 3.77 18.86 -18.16
C LYS A 2 4.09 17.37 -18.12
N LEU A 3 4.90 16.93 -17.15
CA LEU A 3 5.33 15.54 -16.97
C LEU A 3 4.18 14.64 -16.45
N ASP A 4 2.93 14.97 -16.77
CA ASP A 4 1.73 14.37 -16.18
C ASP A 4 1.27 13.10 -16.92
N ARG A 5 2.18 12.44 -17.66
CA ARG A 5 1.83 11.38 -18.62
C ARG A 5 0.99 10.25 -18.00
N ASN A 6 1.15 10.01 -16.70
CA ASN A 6 0.43 8.96 -15.96
C ASN A 6 -0.29 9.46 -14.69
N LYS A 7 -0.46 10.79 -14.49
CA LYS A 7 -0.92 11.38 -13.20
C LYS A 7 -0.10 10.97 -11.97
N THR A 8 1.18 10.61 -12.15
CA THR A 8 2.06 10.10 -11.09
C THR A 8 2.81 11.19 -10.34
N HIS A 9 2.40 12.45 -10.48
CA HIS A 9 3.02 13.57 -9.77
C HIS A 9 2.36 13.73 -8.40
N PHE A 10 2.96 13.10 -7.40
CA PHE A 10 2.56 13.24 -6.02
C PHE A 10 3.59 14.02 -5.23
N THR A 11 3.13 14.83 -4.28
CA THR A 11 4.00 15.43 -3.28
C THR A 11 4.48 14.36 -2.30
N THR A 12 5.60 14.62 -1.61
CA THR A 12 6.09 13.74 -0.55
C THR A 12 5.03 13.51 0.53
N GLU A 13 4.23 14.53 0.83
CA GLU A 13 3.15 14.47 1.82
C GLU A 13 2.05 13.48 1.42
N GLN A 14 1.58 13.52 0.16
CA GLN A 14 0.59 12.57 -0.35
C GLN A 14 1.08 11.12 -0.29
N ILE A 15 2.38 10.91 -0.53
CA ILE A 15 3.00 9.58 -0.43
C ILE A 15 3.03 9.12 1.02
N ILE A 16 3.48 9.97 1.95
CA ILE A 16 3.53 9.66 3.39
C ILE A 16 2.14 9.36 3.93
N GLU A 17 1.15 10.21 3.63
CA GLU A 17 -0.23 10.04 4.09
C GLU A 17 -0.81 8.71 3.58
N THR A 18 -0.58 8.37 2.31
CA THR A 18 -1.01 7.08 1.76
C THR A 18 -0.42 5.92 2.55
N LEU A 19 0.90 5.93 2.79
CA LEU A 19 1.59 4.86 3.52
C LEU A 19 1.15 4.74 4.98
N GLN A 20 0.97 5.87 5.68
CA GLN A 20 0.50 5.90 7.07
C GLN A 20 -0.92 5.39 7.22
N ASN A 21 -1.76 5.57 6.20
CA ASN A 21 -3.13 5.09 6.22
C ASN A 21 -3.25 3.59 5.90
N MET A 22 -2.19 2.91 5.45
CA MET A 22 -2.20 1.47 5.08
C MET A 22 -2.29 0.52 6.29
N ASN A 23 -3.41 0.59 7.00
CA ASN A 23 -3.65 -0.21 8.19
C ASN A 23 -4.24 -1.60 7.87
N VAL A 24 -3.80 -2.61 8.61
CA VAL A 24 -4.33 -3.97 8.53
C VAL A 24 -4.77 -4.47 9.91
N VAL A 25 -5.81 -5.29 9.94
CA VAL A 25 -6.29 -5.96 11.15
C VAL A 25 -5.95 -7.45 11.11
N ASN A 26 -5.57 -8.01 12.26
CA ASN A 26 -5.37 -9.45 12.40
C ASN A 26 -6.72 -10.17 12.56
N CYS A 27 -7.03 -11.11 11.69
CA CYS A 27 -8.24 -11.93 11.76
C CYS A 27 -7.88 -13.32 12.31
N SER A 28 -7.88 -13.44 13.64
CA SER A 28 -7.69 -14.71 14.37
C SER A 28 -6.41 -15.48 13.98
N ASP A 29 -5.33 -14.76 13.70
CA ASP A 29 -4.04 -15.27 13.23
C ASP A 29 -4.07 -16.08 11.92
N MET A 30 -5.24 -16.17 11.27
CA MET A 30 -5.39 -16.86 9.99
C MET A 30 -4.90 -16.00 8.82
N TYR A 31 -5.25 -14.71 8.85
CA TYR A 31 -4.83 -13.72 7.85
C TYR A 31 -4.91 -12.30 8.42
N TYR A 32 -4.30 -11.36 7.70
CA TYR A 32 -4.49 -9.93 7.93
C TYR A 32 -5.41 -9.36 6.85
N GLN A 33 -6.35 -8.51 7.23
CA GLN A 33 -7.27 -7.83 6.31
C GLN A 33 -6.90 -6.34 6.22
N ALA A 34 -6.84 -5.82 4.99
CA ALA A 34 -6.70 -4.39 4.76
C ALA A 34 -7.93 -3.63 5.26
N CYS A 35 -7.68 -2.55 6.01
CA CYS A 35 -8.69 -1.59 6.47
C CYS A 35 -8.61 -0.25 5.74
N TYR A 36 -7.57 -0.05 4.93
CA TYR A 36 -7.45 1.12 4.07
C TYR A 36 -8.27 0.97 2.80
N THR A 37 -8.67 2.11 2.24
CA THR A 37 -9.21 2.21 0.89
C THR A 37 -8.08 2.54 -0.09
N GLY A 38 -8.26 2.24 -1.37
CA GLY A 38 -7.29 2.60 -2.40
C GLY A 38 -6.99 4.10 -2.45
N SER A 39 -5.89 4.46 -3.10
CA SER A 39 -5.53 5.85 -3.41
C SER A 39 -4.81 5.91 -4.75
N ASP A 40 -4.87 7.07 -5.41
CA ASP A 40 -4.16 7.28 -6.69
C ASP A 40 -2.64 7.05 -6.55
N VAL A 41 -2.09 7.37 -5.38
CA VAL A 41 -0.69 7.08 -5.03
C VAL A 41 -0.44 5.59 -4.98
N LEU A 42 -1.28 4.84 -4.25
CA LEU A 42 -1.15 3.39 -4.12
C LEU A 42 -1.28 2.71 -5.49
N ASP A 43 -2.26 3.10 -6.29
CA ASP A 43 -2.47 2.57 -7.63
C ASP A 43 -1.26 2.84 -8.54
N SER A 44 -0.66 4.02 -8.42
CA SER A 44 0.57 4.37 -9.14
C SER A 44 1.77 3.56 -8.68
N LEU A 45 1.92 3.34 -7.37
CA LEU A 45 2.99 2.51 -6.81
C LEU A 45 2.88 1.06 -7.28
N GLU A 46 1.67 0.49 -7.31
CA GLU A 46 1.42 -0.85 -7.85
C GLU A 46 1.71 -0.93 -9.34
N GLN A 47 1.24 0.05 -10.13
CA GLN A 47 1.43 0.05 -11.58
C GLN A 47 2.92 0.15 -11.97
N LEU A 48 3.70 0.96 -11.26
CA LEU A 48 5.10 1.22 -11.61
C LEU A 48 6.06 0.16 -11.05
N PHE A 49 5.77 -0.40 -9.87
CA PHE A 49 6.72 -1.22 -9.13
C PHE A 49 6.23 -2.63 -8.76
N ASP A 50 4.92 -2.93 -8.92
CA ASP A 50 4.30 -4.22 -8.56
C ASP A 50 4.64 -4.67 -7.12
N LEU A 51 4.49 -3.75 -6.16
CA LEU A 51 4.85 -3.96 -4.75
C LEU A 51 3.87 -4.87 -4.00
N LYS A 52 2.68 -5.13 -4.55
CA LYS A 52 1.65 -6.03 -4.00
C LYS A 52 1.10 -5.56 -2.64
N LEU A 53 1.04 -4.24 -2.43
CA LEU A 53 0.51 -3.51 -1.29
C LEU A 53 -0.99 -3.19 -1.41
N SER A 54 -1.66 -3.43 -2.53
CA SER A 54 -3.12 -3.17 -2.68
C SER A 54 -4.01 -4.38 -2.36
N ARG A 55 -3.48 -5.41 -1.70
CA ARG A 55 -4.24 -6.65 -1.42
C ARG A 55 -5.26 -6.44 -0.31
N LYS A 56 -6.45 -7.02 -0.50
CA LYS A 56 -7.47 -7.09 0.56
C LYS A 56 -7.06 -8.00 1.72
N TYR A 57 -6.32 -9.08 1.43
CA TYR A 57 -5.92 -10.09 2.41
C TYR A 57 -4.44 -10.41 2.28
N TYR A 58 -3.77 -10.56 3.42
CA TYR A 58 -2.36 -10.93 3.52
C TYR A 58 -2.18 -12.16 4.40
N GLN A 59 -1.29 -13.04 3.98
CA GLN A 59 -0.90 -14.19 4.80
C GLN A 59 0.03 -13.72 5.94
N PRO A 60 -0.11 -14.28 7.15
CA PRO A 60 0.73 -13.90 8.28
C PRO A 60 2.23 -14.07 8.00
N LYS A 61 2.61 -15.15 7.31
CA LYS A 61 4.00 -15.39 6.89
C LYS A 61 4.57 -14.32 5.97
N THR A 62 3.73 -13.57 5.25
CA THR A 62 4.17 -12.51 4.35
C THR A 62 4.44 -11.24 5.15
N LEU A 63 3.47 -10.79 5.98
CA LEU A 63 3.61 -9.55 6.74
C LEU A 63 4.57 -9.66 7.93
N ASN A 64 4.60 -10.80 8.61
CA ASN A 64 5.48 -11.00 9.77
C ASN A 64 6.97 -10.99 9.40
N ARG A 65 7.32 -11.15 8.11
CA ARG A 65 8.70 -10.96 7.65
C ARG A 65 9.15 -9.50 7.75
N PHE A 66 8.22 -8.55 7.65
CA PHE A 66 8.52 -7.11 7.71
C PHE A 66 8.47 -6.56 9.15
N LYS A 67 7.79 -7.24 10.08
CA LYS A 67 7.76 -6.88 11.52
C LYS A 67 9.10 -7.06 12.26
N LYS A 68 10.10 -7.71 11.66
CA LYS A 68 11.37 -8.06 12.32
C LYS A 68 12.44 -6.95 12.24
N ILE A 69 12.06 -5.70 12.00
CA ILE A 69 12.98 -4.55 12.01
C ILE A 69 12.91 -3.88 13.37
#